data_AF-A0AA37QBV1-F1
#
_entry.id   AF-A0AA37QBV1-F1
#
_cell.length_a   1.000
_cell.length_b   1.000
_cell.length_c   1.000
_cell.angle_alpha   90.00
_cell.angle_beta   90.00
_cell.angle_gamma   90.00
#
_symmetry.space_group_name_H-M   'P 1'
#
loop_
_entity.id
_entity.type
_entity.pdbx_description
1 polymer ?
#
loop_
_entity_poly.entity_id
_entity_poly.type
_entity_poly.pdbx_seq_one_letter_code
_entity_poly.pdbx_strand_id
1 'polypeptide(L)' 'MIEIAVRYPRLDPDASIDAVLRDHPATVAVFNALGVDACCGGARSLRAAAIEDGVDCCALVAALELAAAGEARVT' A
#
# COMPACT_ATOMS: atom_id res chain seq x y z
N MET A 1 14.97 21.67 19.75
CA MET A 1 15.24 20.34 19.19
C MET A 1 13.97 19.93 18.46
N ILE A 2 13.88 20.20 17.16
CA ILE A 2 12.67 19.91 16.37
C ILE A 2 12.79 18.45 15.96
N GLU A 3 12.05 17.58 16.62
CA GLU A 3 11.88 16.19 16.22
C GLU A 3 11.09 16.23 14.91
N ILE A 4 11.81 16.16 13.80
CA ILE A 4 11.21 16.02 12.48
C ILE A 4 10.53 14.66 12.52
N ALA A 5 9.22 14.63 12.79
CA ALA A 5 8.40 13.47 12.50
C ALA A 5 8.46 13.30 10.98
N VAL A 6 9.47 12.56 10.51
CA VAL A 6 9.50 12.03 9.16
C VAL A 6 8.14 11.38 9.00
N ARG A 7 7.29 11.95 8.14
CA ARG A 7 6.07 11.30 7.72
C ARG A 7 6.53 10.14 6.85
N TYR A 8 6.94 9.06 7.52
CA TYR A 8 7.06 7.78 6.87
C TYR A 8 5.68 7.48 6.29
N PRO A 9 5.62 6.92 5.08
CA PRO A 9 4.37 6.35 4.61
C PRO A 9 3.85 5.44 5.73
N ARG A 10 2.58 5.62 6.10
CA ARG A 10 1.92 4.83 7.16
C ARG A 10 1.92 3.35 6.81
N LEU A 11 2.00 3.05 5.52
CA LEU A 11 2.20 1.72 4.99
C LEU A 11 3.67 1.52 4.66
N ASP A 12 4.25 0.50 5.26
CA ASP A 12 5.64 0.13 5.02
C ASP A 12 5.76 -0.52 3.62
N PRO A 13 6.62 -0.02 2.71
CA PRO A 13 6.76 -0.56 1.36
C PRO A 13 7.39 -1.96 1.32
N ASP A 14 8.04 -2.40 2.41
CA ASP A 14 8.57 -3.74 2.57
C ASP A 14 7.50 -4.71 3.16
N ALA A 15 6.36 -4.18 3.64
CA ALA A 15 5.23 -5.00 4.07
C ALA A 15 4.66 -5.85 2.93
N SER A 16 4.28 -7.08 3.28
CA SER A 16 3.65 -8.01 2.35
C SER A 16 2.25 -7.54 1.97
N ILE A 17 1.88 -7.74 0.70
CA ILE A 17 0.53 -7.44 0.20
C ILE A 17 -0.55 -8.11 1.06
N ASP A 18 -0.36 -9.38 1.49
CA ASP A 18 -1.33 -10.08 2.35
C ASP A 18 -1.55 -9.38 3.70
N ALA A 19 -0.48 -8.86 4.31
CA ALA A 19 -0.58 -8.13 5.57
C ALA A 19 -1.38 -6.83 5.39
N VAL A 20 -1.08 -6.07 4.33
CA VAL A 20 -1.79 -4.83 4.00
C VAL A 20 -3.26 -5.09 3.67
N LEU A 21 -3.57 -6.15 2.93
CA LEU A 21 -4.93 -6.55 2.59
C LEU A 21 -5.72 -7.03 3.80
N ARG A 22 -5.06 -7.70 4.75
CA ARG A 22 -5.66 -8.17 6.01
C ARG A 22 -5.99 -7.02 6.94
N ASP A 23 -5.09 -6.05 7.05
CA ASP A 23 -5.25 -4.87 7.90
C ASP A 23 -6.17 -3.81 7.26
N HIS A 24 -6.17 -3.72 5.92
CA HIS A 24 -6.91 -2.72 5.16
C HIS A 24 -7.56 -3.34 3.91
N PRO A 25 -8.67 -4.08 4.04
CA PRO A 25 -9.33 -4.72 2.91
C PRO A 25 -9.82 -3.73 1.83
N ALA A 26 -10.06 -2.46 2.19
CA ALA A 26 -10.41 -1.41 1.24
C ALA A 26 -9.30 -1.13 0.21
N THR A 27 -8.05 -1.50 0.50
CA THR A 27 -6.91 -1.31 -0.42
C THR A 27 -6.93 -2.26 -1.62
N VAL A 28 -7.72 -3.34 -1.61
CA VAL A 28 -7.94 -4.24 -2.77
C VAL A 28 -8.28 -3.46 -4.04
N ALA A 29 -9.12 -2.43 -3.91
CA ALA A 29 -9.54 -1.62 -5.05
C ALA A 29 -8.36 -0.86 -5.68
N VAL A 30 -7.38 -0.44 -4.88
CA VAL A 30 -6.17 0.25 -5.35
C VAL A 30 -5.25 -0.71 -6.10
N PHE A 31 -5.04 -1.92 -5.59
CA PHE A 31 -4.26 -2.94 -6.29
C PHE A 31 -4.87 -3.27 -7.66
N ASN A 32 -6.20 -3.48 -7.71
CA ASN A 32 -6.91 -3.71 -8.97
C ASN A 32 -6.85 -2.50 -9.90
N ALA A 33 -6.99 -1.28 -9.39
CA ALA A 33 -6.95 -0.06 -10.22
C ALA A 33 -5.56 0.21 -10.80
N LEU A 34 -4.49 -0.13 -10.08
CA LEU A 34 -3.11 0.03 -10.53
C LEU A 34 -2.60 -1.18 -11.35
N GLY A 35 -3.41 -2.23 -11.50
CA GLY A 35 -3.02 -3.44 -12.22
C GLY A 35 -1.98 -4.29 -11.49
N VAL A 36 -1.75 -4.03 -10.19
CA VAL A 36 -0.81 -4.79 -9.38
C VAL A 36 -1.48 -6.11 -8.99
N ASP A 37 -0.95 -7.21 -9.50
CA ASP A 37 -1.57 -8.53 -9.37
C ASP A 37 -1.37 -9.09 -7.94
N ALA A 38 -2.24 -8.66 -7.02
CA ALA A 38 -2.27 -9.08 -5.63
C ALA A 38 -2.74 -10.54 -5.43
N CYS A 39 -3.27 -11.17 -6.48
CA CYS A 39 -3.94 -12.47 -6.40
C CYS A 39 -2.96 -13.66 -6.34
N CYS A 40 -1.75 -13.53 -6.90
CA CYS A 40 -0.73 -14.60 -6.94
C CYS A 40 0.54 -14.31 -6.12
N GLY A 41 0.56 -13.22 -5.35
CA GLY A 41 1.78 -12.67 -4.75
C GLY A 41 1.73 -12.41 -3.23
N GLY A 42 0.91 -13.12 -2.45
CA GLY A 42 0.63 -12.80 -1.04
C GLY A 42 1.85 -12.64 -0.10
N ALA A 43 3.00 -13.24 -0.43
CA ALA A 43 4.27 -13.07 0.31
C ALA A 43 5.21 -11.99 -0.26
N ARG A 44 4.84 -11.33 -1.36
CA ARG A 44 5.64 -10.24 -1.95
C ARG A 44 5.37 -8.93 -1.21
N SER A 45 6.44 -8.16 -1.07
CA SER A 45 6.39 -6.78 -0.60
C SER A 45 5.76 -5.86 -1.64
N LEU A 46 5.13 -4.77 -1.19
CA LEU A 46 4.61 -3.71 -2.07
C LEU A 46 5.67 -3.22 -3.06
N ARG A 47 6.92 -3.07 -2.60
CA ARG A 47 8.06 -2.67 -3.43
C ARG A 47 8.36 -3.66 -4.55
N ALA A 48 8.35 -4.95 -4.24
CA ALA A 48 8.64 -5.98 -5.23
C ALA A 48 7.55 -6.00 -6.31
N ALA A 49 6.28 -5.88 -5.92
CA ALA A 49 5.18 -5.81 -6.86
C ALA A 49 5.24 -4.55 -7.73
N ALA A 50 5.54 -3.38 -7.14
CA ALA A 50 5.71 -2.13 -7.88
C ALA A 50 6.84 -2.24 -8.94
N ILE A 51 7.98 -2.85 -8.60
CA ILE A 51 9.10 -3.03 -9.54
C ILE A 51 8.71 -3.95 -10.70
N GLU A 52 8.07 -5.08 -10.41
CA GLU A 52 7.69 -6.08 -11.43
C GLU A 52 6.62 -5.54 -12.39
N ASP A 53 5.64 -4.79 -11.87
CA ASP A 53 4.59 -4.15 -12.67
C ASP A 53 5.03 -2.81 -13.30
N GLY A 54 6.26 -2.35 -13.02
CA GLY A 54 6.79 -1.07 -13.51
C GLY A 54 6.04 0.16 -12.95
N VAL A 55 5.40 0.01 -11.80
CA VAL A 55 4.65 1.06 -11.10
C VAL A 55 5.57 1.77 -10.11
N ASP A 56 5.38 3.07 -9.95
CA ASP A 56 6.12 3.81 -8.92
C ASP A 56 5.68 3.37 -7.52
N CYS A 57 6.63 2.87 -6.73
CA CYS A 57 6.37 2.38 -5.37
C CYS A 57 5.82 3.47 -4.44
N CYS A 58 6.27 4.73 -4.59
CA CYS A 58 5.75 5.84 -3.78
C CYS A 58 4.29 6.16 -4.16
N ALA A 59 3.95 6.13 -5.45
CA ALA A 59 2.59 6.34 -5.93
C ALA A 59 1.64 5.22 -5.48
N LEU A 60 2.09 3.96 -5.53
CA LEU A 60 1.34 2.81 -5.01
C LEU A 60 1.05 2.99 -3.51
N VAL A 61 2.08 3.26 -2.72
CA VAL A 61 1.95 3.46 -1.27
C VAL A 61 1.02 4.64 -0.95
N ALA A 62 1.17 5.77 -1.62
CA ALA A 62 0.30 6.94 -1.42
C ALA A 62 -1.17 6.63 -1.76
N ALA A 63 -1.43 5.87 -2.83
CA ALA A 63 -2.79 5.46 -3.20
C ALA A 63 -3.39 4.50 -2.17
N LEU A 64 -2.59 3.56 -1.65
CA LEU A 64 -2.99 2.64 -0.58
C LEU A 64 -3.31 3.40 0.72
N GLU A 65 -2.48 4.37 1.09
CA GLU A 65 -2.73 5.23 2.25
C GLU A 65 -4.01 6.06 2.11
N LEU A 66 -4.29 6.58 0.91
CA LEU A 66 -5.52 7.31 0.64
C LEU A 66 -6.75 6.41 0.77
N ALA A 67 -6.68 5.17 0.27
CA ALA A 67 -7.77 4.20 0.43
C ALA A 67 -7.99 3.81 1.89
N ALA A 68 -6.92 3.51 2.63
CA ALA A 68 -6.98 3.21 4.06
C ALA A 68 -7.51 4.39 4.88
N ALA A 69 -7.13 5.63 4.54
CA ALA A 69 -7.65 6.84 5.18
C ALA A 69 -9.12 7.15 4.80
N GLY A 70 -9.57 6.70 3.63
CA GLY A 70 -10.97 6.79 3.19
C GLY A 70 -11.88 5.85 3.99
N GLU A 71 -11.39 4.66 4.35
CA GLU A 71 -12.08 3.72 5.24
C GLU A 71 -12.27 4.31 6.65
N ALA A 72 -11.21 4.93 7.20
CA ALA A 72 -11.21 5.51 8.55
C ALA A 72 -12.21 6.68 8.74
N ARG A 73 -12.83 7.18 7.67
CA ARG A 73 -13.83 8.27 7.71
C ARG A 73 -15.28 7.77 7.70
N VAL A 74 -15.51 6.46 7.56
CA VAL A 74 -16.84 5.84 7.60
C VAL A 74 -17.00 5.04 8.89
N THR A 75 -16.92 5.72 10.03
CA THR A 75 -17.30 5.20 11.35
C THR A 75 -17.51 6.34 12.32
#